data_AF-A0AAN8X5Z6-F1
#
_entry.id   AF-A0AAN8X5Z6-F1
#
_cell.length_a   1.000
_cell.length_b   1.000
_cell.length_c   1.000
_cell.angle_alpha   90.00
_cell.angle_beta   90.00
_cell.angle_gamma   90.00
#
_symmetry.space_group_name_H-M   'P 1'
#
loop_
_entity.id
_entity.type
_entity.pdbx_description
1 polymer ?
#
loop_
_entity_poly.entity_id
_entity_poly.type
_entity_poly.pdbx_seq_one_letter_code
_entity_poly.pdbx_strand_id
1 'polypeptide(L)'
;MGKRQHQKDKMYLTSTEWSTLYGGYKASSHSGAKADFRRLPLTHCALSLLPFTHPYMDPNGNIFDLEALLPFIRKFKVNPVTGEPLSEKLLTKVTFHRASGGEYHCPVLYKPLTNTSHVVAIKTTGNVFSYEAVEQLNIKVNNWRELLTDQPFTRTDIVAIQSPQNLEKFNISKFHHVKLNLKIEDEETVRARSDASVRLKSISQDTQQILEEFNKTYKEEEKKEETTGKVADKFNSAHYSTGKVAASFTSTSVDVETKHEPAVLEDDVVRYQRVKKKGYVSLKTNMGTLNLEIYCDNVSKASENFMRLCEKKYYTETKFHRSIRHFMIQGGDPEGTGKGGNSFWGEPFKDEFRPNLSHKGRGVLSMANSGPGTNKSQFFITYRSCTHLDGKHTIFGRVVGGLATLSAMEAVETDNKDMPIEDIIIEDTSIFVDPFKEADEELAEERRTELEKRQAEEEELKSSKRRKIKDDKPKVFRSGVGKFLDLAATNTTKDDLQAASQQKKKHKDASYSFSDYSVF
;
A
#
# COMPACT_ATOMS: atom_id res chain seq x y z
N MET A 1 -14.16 57.86 -25.81
CA MET A 1 -13.37 56.67 -26.18
C MET A 1 -12.37 56.38 -25.06
N GLY A 2 -12.54 55.26 -24.36
CA GLY A 2 -11.94 55.00 -23.06
C GLY A 2 -10.53 54.39 -23.12
N LYS A 3 -9.60 54.98 -22.34
CA LYS A 3 -8.18 54.59 -22.21
C LYS A 3 -7.95 53.27 -21.43
N ARG A 4 -8.70 52.19 -21.71
CA ARG A 4 -8.55 50.89 -21.00
C ARG A 4 -8.66 49.65 -21.91
N GLN A 5 -8.29 49.77 -23.18
CA GLN A 5 -8.44 48.64 -24.12
C GLN A 5 -7.21 47.71 -24.20
N HIS A 6 -6.04 48.12 -23.70
CA HIS A 6 -4.79 47.34 -23.82
C HIS A 6 -4.36 46.55 -22.58
N GLN A 7 -5.20 46.43 -21.54
CA GLN A 7 -4.81 45.78 -20.28
C GLN A 7 -5.33 44.33 -20.12
N LYS A 8 -5.82 43.72 -21.21
CA LYS A 8 -6.43 42.37 -21.20
C LYS A 8 -5.60 41.28 -21.90
N ASP A 9 -4.55 41.63 -22.63
CA ASP A 9 -3.61 40.66 -23.21
C ASP A 9 -2.47 40.39 -22.23
N LYS A 10 -2.76 39.58 -21.21
CA LYS A 10 -1.73 39.00 -20.34
C LYS A 10 -1.68 37.49 -20.62
N MET A 11 -0.48 36.95 -20.77
CA MET A 11 -0.22 35.51 -20.98
C MET A 11 -0.50 34.64 -19.73
N TYR A 12 -1.10 35.20 -18.68
CA TYR A 12 -1.46 34.50 -17.46
C TYR A 12 -2.82 34.99 -16.96
N LEU A 13 -3.64 34.08 -16.43
CA LEU A 13 -4.88 34.42 -15.75
C LEU A 13 -4.60 34.73 -14.27
N THR A 14 -5.21 35.79 -13.75
CA THR A 14 -5.22 36.01 -12.30
C THR A 14 -6.18 35.04 -11.60
N SER A 15 -5.93 34.73 -10.34
CA SER A 15 -6.81 33.87 -9.52
C SER A 15 -8.26 34.40 -9.48
N THR A 16 -8.41 35.72 -9.48
CA THR A 16 -9.70 36.41 -9.53
C THR A 16 -10.40 36.24 -10.88
N GLU A 17 -9.70 36.37 -12.00
CA GLU A 17 -10.26 36.18 -13.35
C GLU A 17 -10.60 34.71 -13.61
N TRP A 18 -9.77 33.79 -13.11
CA TRP A 18 -10.05 32.36 -13.14
C TRP A 18 -11.32 32.04 -12.34
N SER A 19 -11.52 32.65 -11.18
CA SER A 19 -12.70 32.40 -10.35
C SER A 19 -14.01 32.98 -10.87
N THR A 20 -13.97 34.05 -11.68
CA THR A 20 -15.18 34.84 -12.01
C THR A 20 -15.54 34.89 -13.48
N LEU A 21 -14.58 34.85 -14.40
CA LEU A 21 -14.80 35.15 -15.82
C LEU A 21 -14.70 33.92 -16.73
N TYR A 22 -13.74 33.02 -16.50
CA TYR A 22 -13.45 31.91 -17.43
C TYR A 22 -13.38 30.52 -16.78
N GLY A 23 -13.05 30.42 -15.48
CA GLY A 23 -13.03 29.16 -14.75
C GLY A 23 -14.36 28.94 -14.02
N GLY A 24 -15.04 27.85 -14.37
CA GLY A 24 -16.40 27.49 -13.95
C GLY A 24 -16.66 27.25 -12.46
N TYR A 25 -16.02 27.98 -11.54
CA TYR A 25 -16.42 28.01 -10.14
C TYR A 25 -17.70 28.84 -9.98
N LYS A 26 -18.83 28.26 -10.37
CA LYS A 26 -20.09 28.61 -9.73
C LYS A 26 -19.98 28.09 -8.31
N ALA A 27 -19.98 28.97 -7.31
CA ALA A 27 -20.05 28.56 -5.92
C ALA A 27 -21.16 27.51 -5.81
N SER A 28 -20.77 26.23 -5.68
CA SER A 28 -21.75 25.20 -5.46
C SER A 28 -22.47 25.58 -4.18
N SER A 29 -23.79 25.47 -4.18
CA SER A 29 -24.70 25.78 -3.08
C SER A 29 -24.42 25.01 -1.77
N HIS A 30 -23.26 24.38 -1.63
CA HIS A 30 -22.90 23.41 -0.60
C HIS A 30 -21.94 23.95 0.47
N SER A 31 -21.55 25.24 0.46
CA SER A 31 -20.68 25.79 1.54
C SER A 31 -21.01 27.21 2.00
N GLY A 32 -22.27 27.64 1.88
CA GLY A 32 -22.74 28.90 2.46
C GLY A 32 -23.82 28.63 3.49
N ALA A 33 -23.56 28.95 4.76
CA ALA A 33 -24.41 28.80 5.94
C ALA A 33 -25.70 29.65 5.95
N LYS A 34 -26.40 29.76 4.81
CA LYS A 34 -27.80 30.19 4.69
C LYS A 34 -28.58 29.00 4.14
N ALA A 35 -28.83 28.03 5.00
CA ALA A 35 -29.68 26.89 4.70
C ALA A 35 -31.13 27.39 4.59
N ASP A 36 -31.55 27.71 3.37
CA ASP A 36 -32.96 27.93 3.05
C ASP A 36 -33.74 26.70 3.50
N PHE A 37 -34.69 26.88 4.41
CA PHE A 37 -35.64 25.85 4.78
C PHE A 37 -36.29 25.29 3.51
N ARG A 38 -35.97 24.04 3.15
CA ARG A 38 -36.57 23.33 2.02
C ARG A 38 -37.45 22.21 2.53
N ARG A 39 -38.76 22.41 2.38
CA ARG A 39 -39.77 21.47 2.83
C ARG A 39 -40.03 20.41 1.76
N LEU A 40 -39.99 19.15 2.16
CA LEU A 40 -40.43 18.04 1.31
C LEU A 40 -41.95 18.11 1.11
N PRO A 41 -42.46 18.10 -0.14
CA PRO A 41 -43.90 18.02 -0.39
C PRO A 41 -44.50 16.69 0.08
N LEU A 42 -45.79 16.69 0.45
CA LEU A 42 -46.49 15.50 0.97
C LEU A 42 -46.46 14.30 0.00
N THR A 43 -46.34 14.57 -1.29
CA THR A 43 -46.39 13.58 -2.37
C THR A 43 -45.03 12.96 -2.70
N HIS A 44 -43.97 13.34 -1.98
CA HIS A 44 -42.60 12.94 -2.29
C HIS A 44 -42.03 11.96 -1.26
N CYS A 45 -41.16 11.08 -1.73
CA CYS A 45 -40.39 10.15 -0.91
C CYS A 45 -39.27 10.89 -0.17
N ALA A 46 -39.10 10.60 1.12
CA ALA A 46 -38.09 11.25 1.96
C ALA A 46 -36.64 10.81 1.67
N LEU A 47 -36.43 9.72 0.92
CA LEU A 47 -35.12 9.24 0.51
C LEU A 47 -34.75 9.70 -0.91
N SER A 48 -35.61 9.43 -1.91
CA SER A 48 -35.32 9.81 -3.31
C SER A 48 -35.61 11.28 -3.61
N LEU A 49 -36.38 11.97 -2.74
CA LEU A 49 -36.87 13.34 -2.95
C LEU A 49 -37.68 13.51 -4.25
N LEU A 50 -38.20 12.41 -4.79
CA LEU A 50 -39.08 12.36 -5.97
C LEU A 50 -40.50 11.99 -5.57
N PRO A 51 -41.52 12.28 -6.40
CA PRO A 51 -42.88 11.79 -6.18
C PRO A 51 -42.90 10.27 -6.02
N PHE A 52 -43.55 9.75 -4.97
CA PHE A 52 -43.60 8.32 -4.73
C PHE A 52 -44.60 7.61 -5.65
N THR A 53 -44.30 6.37 -6.01
CA THR A 53 -45.24 5.46 -6.71
C THR A 53 -45.81 4.42 -5.76
N HIS A 54 -44.96 3.81 -4.92
CA HIS A 54 -45.33 2.79 -3.94
C HIS A 54 -44.98 3.24 -2.51
N PRO A 55 -45.82 4.10 -1.90
CA PRO A 55 -45.52 4.70 -0.60
C PRO A 55 -45.63 3.69 0.55
N TYR A 56 -44.56 3.61 1.33
CA TYR A 56 -44.50 2.93 2.62
C TYR A 56 -44.11 3.93 3.70
N MET A 57 -44.59 3.73 4.92
CA MET A 57 -44.26 4.58 6.05
C MET A 57 -43.52 3.82 7.14
N ASP A 58 -42.63 4.54 7.81
CA ASP A 58 -42.04 4.09 9.06
C ASP A 58 -43.00 4.36 10.26
N PRO A 59 -42.70 3.83 11.46
CA PRO A 59 -43.50 4.10 12.66
C PRO A 59 -43.58 5.59 13.04
N ASN A 60 -42.65 6.41 12.56
CA ASN A 60 -42.58 7.85 12.82
C ASN A 60 -43.39 8.69 11.81
N GLY A 61 -44.00 8.06 10.79
CA GLY A 61 -44.81 8.73 9.78
C GLY A 61 -44.01 9.42 8.67
N ASN A 62 -42.77 9.01 8.42
CA ASN A 62 -41.99 9.40 7.24
C ASN A 62 -42.32 8.46 6.08
N ILE A 63 -42.57 9.04 4.90
CA ILE A 63 -42.96 8.29 3.70
C ILE A 63 -41.73 8.03 2.83
N PHE A 64 -41.60 6.79 2.40
CA PHE A 64 -40.56 6.31 1.50
C PHE A 64 -41.18 5.54 0.34
N ASP A 65 -40.47 5.51 -0.78
CA ASP A 65 -40.76 4.59 -1.86
C ASP A 65 -40.06 3.25 -1.59
N LEU A 66 -40.78 2.15 -1.74
CA LEU A 66 -40.27 0.82 -1.42
C LEU A 66 -39.04 0.46 -2.25
N GLU A 67 -39.06 0.79 -3.55
CA GLU A 67 -37.97 0.48 -4.48
C GLU A 67 -36.66 1.16 -4.08
N ALA A 68 -36.73 2.41 -3.63
CA ALA A 68 -35.56 3.16 -3.19
C ALA A 68 -35.12 2.76 -1.76
N LEU A 69 -36.06 2.43 -0.88
CA LEU A 69 -35.79 2.18 0.52
C LEU A 69 -35.13 0.81 0.78
N LEU A 70 -35.56 -0.25 0.08
CA LEU A 70 -35.02 -1.60 0.30
C LEU A 70 -33.50 -1.69 0.09
N PRO A 71 -32.93 -1.18 -1.02
CA PRO A 71 -31.48 -1.13 -1.19
C PRO A 71 -30.77 -0.34 -0.09
N PHE A 72 -31.38 0.75 0.39
CA PHE A 72 -30.80 1.59 1.45
C PHE A 72 -30.71 0.86 2.79
N ILE A 73 -31.80 0.21 3.19
CA ILE A 73 -31.87 -0.56 4.44
C ILE A 73 -30.89 -1.74 4.39
N ARG A 74 -30.77 -2.43 3.26
CA ARG A 74 -29.81 -3.54 3.11
C ARG A 74 -28.37 -3.10 3.32
N LYS A 75 -27.99 -1.92 2.80
CA LYS A 75 -26.62 -1.39 2.91
C LYS A 75 -26.31 -0.77 4.27
N PHE A 76 -27.20 0.07 4.78
CA PHE A 76 -26.92 0.92 5.95
C PHE A 76 -27.67 0.51 7.22
N LYS A 77 -28.74 -0.29 7.12
CA LYS A 77 -29.57 -0.77 8.25
C LYS A 77 -30.12 0.33 9.18
N VAL A 78 -30.23 1.56 8.67
CA VAL A 78 -30.71 2.74 9.40
C VAL A 78 -31.79 3.47 8.60
N ASN A 79 -32.60 4.24 9.31
CA ASN A 79 -33.63 5.11 8.75
C ASN A 79 -32.98 6.32 8.05
N PRO A 80 -33.32 6.62 6.77
CA PRO A 80 -32.76 7.75 6.04
C PRO A 80 -33.02 9.13 6.65
N VAL A 81 -34.10 9.28 7.43
CA VAL A 81 -34.53 10.55 8.01
C VAL A 81 -34.03 10.68 9.45
N THR A 82 -34.31 9.69 10.31
CA THR A 82 -33.99 9.77 11.75
C THR A 82 -32.61 9.24 12.12
N GLY A 83 -32.03 8.32 11.33
CA GLY A 83 -30.78 7.64 11.66
C GLY A 83 -30.93 6.45 12.64
N GLU A 84 -32.15 6.15 13.08
CA GLU A 84 -32.47 5.01 13.96
C GLU A 84 -32.44 3.68 13.18
N PRO A 85 -32.20 2.53 13.84
CA PRO A 85 -32.23 1.23 13.18
C PRO A 85 -33.63 0.93 12.61
N LEU A 86 -33.70 0.61 11.31
CA LEU A 86 -34.95 0.34 10.61
C LEU A 86 -34.88 -1.03 9.92
N SER A 87 -35.96 -1.81 10.05
CA SER A 87 -36.10 -3.13 9.43
C SER A 87 -37.34 -3.19 8.54
N GLU A 88 -37.31 -4.05 7.53
CA GLU A 88 -38.40 -4.19 6.53
C GLU A 88 -39.76 -4.52 7.18
N LYS A 89 -39.75 -5.29 8.28
CA LYS A 89 -40.97 -5.71 9.00
C LYS A 89 -41.72 -4.57 9.69
N LEU A 90 -41.06 -3.43 9.93
CA LEU A 90 -41.64 -2.29 10.62
C LEU A 90 -42.31 -1.29 9.66
N LEU A 91 -42.23 -1.54 8.35
CA LEU A 91 -42.82 -0.69 7.33
C LEU A 91 -44.28 -1.04 7.08
N THR A 92 -45.13 -0.02 7.04
CA THR A 92 -46.55 -0.16 6.70
C THR A 92 -46.78 0.40 5.30
N LYS A 93 -47.47 -0.34 4.43
CA LYS A 93 -47.89 0.16 3.12
C LYS A 93 -48.94 1.25 3.31
N VAL A 94 -48.80 2.38 2.62
CA VAL A 94 -49.72 3.52 2.72
C VAL A 94 -50.57 3.64 1.47
N THR A 95 -51.86 3.94 1.64
CA THR A 95 -52.80 4.14 0.54
C THR A 95 -53.34 5.57 0.57
N PHE A 96 -53.00 6.35 -0.47
CA PHE A 96 -53.58 7.67 -0.68
C PHE A 96 -54.71 7.60 -1.71
N HIS A 97 -55.86 8.22 -1.41
CA HIS A 97 -57.01 8.27 -2.31
C HIS A 97 -56.94 9.52 -3.21
N ARG A 98 -57.17 9.33 -4.52
CA ARG A 98 -57.15 10.41 -5.53
C ARG A 98 -58.55 10.74 -6.01
N ALA A 99 -58.83 12.02 -6.21
CA ALA A 99 -60.07 12.50 -6.82
C ALA A 99 -60.00 12.33 -8.36
N SER A 100 -61.11 12.57 -9.05
CA SER A 100 -61.17 12.52 -10.53
C SER A 100 -60.17 13.46 -11.22
N GLY A 101 -59.78 14.56 -10.56
CA GLY A 101 -58.77 15.51 -11.02
C GLY A 101 -57.31 15.14 -10.69
N GLY A 102 -57.05 13.95 -10.12
CA GLY A 102 -55.69 13.48 -9.82
C GLY A 102 -55.09 13.98 -8.49
N GLU A 103 -55.75 14.92 -7.81
CA GLU A 103 -55.34 15.41 -6.48
C GLU A 103 -55.67 14.42 -5.36
N TYR A 104 -54.80 14.33 -4.36
CA TYR A 104 -55.05 13.52 -3.18
C TYR A 104 -56.10 14.16 -2.28
N HIS A 105 -57.07 13.38 -1.82
CA HIS A 105 -58.14 13.87 -0.94
C HIS A 105 -58.40 12.89 0.21
N CYS A 106 -59.02 13.38 1.28
CA CYS A 106 -59.53 12.54 2.34
C CYS A 106 -60.79 11.81 1.84
N PRO A 107 -60.85 10.47 1.88
CA PRO A 107 -61.95 9.70 1.30
C PRO A 107 -63.30 9.87 2.02
N VAL A 108 -63.30 10.41 3.25
CA VAL A 108 -64.51 10.60 4.06
C VAL A 108 -65.04 12.04 3.94
N LEU A 109 -64.17 13.03 4.11
CA LEU A 109 -64.56 14.45 4.07
C LEU A 109 -64.45 15.07 2.67
N TYR A 110 -63.92 14.35 1.68
CA TYR A 110 -63.64 14.80 0.32
C TYR A 110 -62.78 16.08 0.21
N LYS A 111 -62.12 16.48 1.30
CA LYS A 111 -61.22 17.63 1.33
C LYS A 111 -59.86 17.30 0.69
N PRO A 112 -59.30 18.16 -0.17
CA PRO A 112 -57.98 17.95 -0.76
C PRO A 112 -56.87 18.00 0.30
N LEU A 113 -55.89 17.11 0.18
CA LEU A 113 -54.73 17.00 1.06
C LEU A 113 -53.59 17.84 0.50
N THR A 114 -53.40 19.03 1.06
CA THR A 114 -52.33 19.96 0.67
C THR A 114 -51.08 19.82 1.55
N ASN A 115 -49.97 20.45 1.15
CA ASN A 115 -48.75 20.54 1.96
C ASN A 115 -48.93 21.26 3.30
N THR A 116 -50.07 21.89 3.58
CA THR A 116 -50.35 22.53 4.89
C THR A 116 -51.40 21.79 5.70
N SER A 117 -52.07 20.79 5.11
CA SER A 117 -53.10 20.00 5.79
C SER A 117 -52.53 19.12 6.91
N HIS A 118 -53.33 18.85 7.94
CA HIS A 118 -52.99 17.88 8.98
C HIS A 118 -53.42 16.49 8.51
N VAL A 119 -52.44 15.64 8.23
CA VAL A 119 -52.64 14.33 7.58
C VAL A 119 -52.16 13.21 8.50
N VAL A 120 -53.01 12.20 8.66
CA VAL A 120 -52.74 11.02 9.48
C VAL A 120 -52.99 9.75 8.68
N ALA A 121 -52.24 8.69 9.00
CA ALA A 121 -52.51 7.34 8.54
C ALA A 121 -52.79 6.43 9.72
N ILE A 122 -53.66 5.44 9.49
CA ILE A 122 -53.91 4.38 10.47
C ILE A 122 -52.95 3.23 10.17
N LYS A 123 -52.12 2.86 11.13
CA LYS A 123 -51.03 1.88 10.96
C LYS A 123 -51.53 0.47 10.59
N THR A 124 -52.72 0.09 11.03
CA THR A 124 -53.29 -1.24 10.77
C THR A 124 -53.71 -1.41 9.31
N THR A 125 -54.37 -0.41 8.73
CA THR A 125 -54.92 -0.46 7.36
C THR A 125 -54.02 0.23 6.34
N GLY A 126 -53.21 1.20 6.77
CA GLY A 126 -52.38 2.04 5.92
C GLY A 126 -53.13 3.16 5.20
N ASN A 127 -54.43 3.33 5.41
CA ASN A 127 -55.21 4.35 4.73
C ASN A 127 -54.97 5.75 5.31
N VAL A 128 -54.93 6.75 4.43
CA VAL A 128 -54.64 8.14 4.77
C VAL A 128 -55.92 8.96 4.89
N PHE A 129 -56.04 9.70 5.99
CA PHE A 129 -57.16 10.58 6.31
C PHE A 129 -56.69 11.98 6.70
N SER A 130 -57.58 12.96 6.62
CA SER A 130 -57.37 14.22 7.33
C SER A 130 -57.54 13.99 8.82
N TYR A 131 -56.71 14.65 9.63
CA TYR A 131 -56.81 14.55 11.10
C TYR A 131 -58.20 14.97 11.60
N GLU A 132 -58.83 15.94 10.94
CA GLU A 132 -60.19 16.41 11.26
C GLU A 132 -61.23 15.27 11.16
N ALA A 133 -61.13 14.41 10.15
CA ALA A 133 -62.04 13.28 9.98
C ALA A 133 -61.91 12.28 11.14
N VAL A 134 -60.68 11.92 11.47
CA VAL A 134 -60.38 10.99 12.57
C VAL A 134 -60.73 11.61 13.92
N GLU A 135 -60.48 12.90 14.12
CA GLU A 135 -60.80 13.60 15.35
C GLU A 135 -62.32 13.65 15.61
N GLN A 136 -63.10 14.00 14.58
CA GLN A 136 -64.55 14.14 14.71
C GLN A 136 -65.27 12.80 14.80
N LEU A 137 -64.89 11.82 13.98
CA LEU A 137 -65.65 10.58 13.82
C LEU A 137 -65.12 9.42 14.69
N ASN A 138 -63.83 9.43 15.03
CA ASN A 138 -63.23 8.39 15.87
C ASN A 138 -62.96 8.88 17.30
N ILE A 139 -62.16 9.94 17.45
CA ILE A 139 -61.64 10.34 18.78
C ILE A 139 -62.76 10.91 19.66
N LYS A 140 -63.53 11.88 19.15
CA LYS A 140 -64.61 12.54 19.93
C LYS A 140 -65.79 11.62 20.22
N VAL A 141 -66.10 10.70 19.31
CA VAL A 141 -67.20 9.73 19.42
C VAL A 141 -66.75 8.45 20.15
N ASN A 142 -65.46 8.34 20.50
CA ASN A 142 -64.86 7.14 21.10
C ASN A 142 -65.09 5.87 20.26
N ASN A 143 -65.09 6.01 18.93
CA ASN A 143 -65.27 4.93 17.98
C ASN A 143 -63.92 4.52 17.39
N TRP A 144 -63.40 3.36 17.79
CA TRP A 144 -62.07 2.86 17.45
C TRP A 144 -62.06 1.88 16.26
N ARG A 145 -62.91 2.17 15.25
CA ARG A 145 -62.97 1.42 14.00
C ARG A 145 -62.65 2.32 12.81
N GLU A 146 -61.85 1.81 11.89
CA GLU A 146 -61.35 2.57 10.76
C GLU A 146 -62.46 2.95 9.78
N LEU A 147 -62.43 4.18 9.25
CA LEU A 147 -63.57 4.80 8.58
C LEU A 147 -63.94 4.20 7.20
N LEU A 148 -63.11 3.32 6.63
CA LEU A 148 -63.35 2.71 5.32
C LEU A 148 -63.61 1.20 5.40
N THR A 149 -62.78 0.49 6.16
CA THR A 149 -62.74 -0.97 6.23
C THR A 149 -63.32 -1.52 7.52
N ASP A 150 -63.73 -0.66 8.45
CA ASP A 150 -64.28 -1.01 9.77
C ASP A 150 -63.34 -1.85 10.66
N GLN A 151 -62.04 -1.88 10.34
CA GLN A 151 -61.05 -2.61 11.14
C GLN A 151 -60.80 -1.92 12.49
N PRO A 152 -60.74 -2.68 13.60
CA PRO A 152 -60.44 -2.11 14.90
C PRO A 152 -58.98 -1.61 14.95
N PHE A 153 -58.77 -0.44 15.53
CA PHE A 153 -57.44 0.13 15.73
C PHE A 153 -57.33 0.85 17.07
N THR A 154 -56.12 1.07 17.57
CA THR A 154 -55.89 1.78 18.84
C THR A 154 -55.43 3.21 18.61
N ARG A 155 -55.50 4.07 19.63
CA ARG A 155 -55.01 5.46 19.54
C ARG A 155 -53.53 5.55 19.13
N THR A 156 -52.72 4.56 19.52
CA THR A 156 -51.29 4.47 19.15
C THR A 156 -51.06 4.10 17.68
N ASP A 157 -52.08 3.57 17.00
CA ASP A 157 -52.00 3.25 15.58
C ASP A 157 -52.25 4.47 14.68
N ILE A 158 -52.68 5.60 15.26
CA ILE A 158 -52.82 6.87 14.52
C ILE A 158 -51.43 7.49 14.38
N VAL A 159 -50.87 7.42 13.18
CA VAL A 159 -49.54 7.97 12.89
C VAL A 159 -49.70 9.27 12.11
N ALA A 160 -49.17 10.36 12.66
CA ALA A 160 -49.16 11.65 11.99
C ALA A 160 -48.11 11.68 10.88
N ILE A 161 -48.57 11.70 9.64
CA ILE A 161 -47.71 11.92 8.48
C ILE A 161 -47.26 13.38 8.51
N GLN A 162 -48.21 14.31 8.40
CA GLN A 162 -47.93 15.74 8.29
C GLN A 162 -48.74 16.54 9.31
N SER A 163 -48.08 17.35 10.13
CA SER A 163 -48.74 18.23 11.11
C SER A 163 -48.31 19.68 10.90
N PRO A 164 -49.25 20.65 10.89
CA PRO A 164 -48.94 22.08 10.76
C PRO A 164 -48.00 22.61 11.86
N GLN A 165 -48.04 22.00 13.06
CA GLN A 165 -47.24 22.41 14.21
C GLN A 165 -45.76 21.97 14.11
N ASN A 166 -45.47 20.91 13.34
CA ASN A 166 -44.14 20.29 13.26
C ASN A 166 -43.48 20.54 11.89
N LEU A 167 -43.13 21.80 11.62
CA LEU A 167 -42.50 22.22 10.37
C LEU A 167 -41.09 21.62 10.16
N GLU A 168 -40.38 21.32 11.24
CA GLU A 168 -39.00 20.84 11.17
C GLU A 168 -38.86 19.38 10.69
N LYS A 169 -39.92 18.57 10.85
CA LYS A 169 -39.93 17.14 10.49
C LYS A 169 -39.62 16.91 9.01
N PHE A 170 -40.05 17.83 8.14
CA PHE A 170 -39.91 17.73 6.68
C PHE A 170 -38.82 18.62 6.09
N ASN A 171 -37.93 19.15 6.93
CA ASN A 171 -36.81 19.94 6.45
C ASN A 171 -35.74 19.00 5.87
N ILE A 172 -35.53 19.05 4.56
CA ILE A 172 -34.60 18.18 3.82
C ILE A 172 -33.17 18.32 4.37
N SER A 173 -32.78 19.53 4.81
CA SER A 173 -31.46 19.77 5.40
C SER A 173 -31.24 19.03 6.72
N LYS A 174 -32.30 18.59 7.40
CA LYS A 174 -32.20 17.86 8.67
C LYS A 174 -32.05 16.35 8.48
N PHE A 175 -32.36 15.81 7.31
CA PHE A 175 -32.35 14.36 7.04
C PHE A 175 -30.97 13.74 7.24
N HIS A 176 -30.94 12.58 7.91
CA HIS A 176 -29.70 11.90 8.28
C HIS A 176 -28.83 11.54 7.06
N HIS A 177 -29.42 11.00 6.00
CA HIS A 177 -28.70 10.65 4.78
C HIS A 177 -28.13 11.87 4.03
N VAL A 178 -28.79 13.03 4.12
CA VAL A 178 -28.32 14.29 3.53
C VAL A 178 -27.14 14.85 4.33
N LYS A 179 -27.24 14.85 5.66
CA LYS A 179 -26.17 15.37 6.55
C LYS A 179 -24.87 14.57 6.45
N LEU A 180 -24.98 13.25 6.38
CA LEU A 180 -23.83 12.34 6.33
C LEU A 180 -23.43 11.98 4.89
N ASN A 181 -24.09 12.55 3.88
CA ASN A 181 -23.89 12.20 2.47
C ASN A 181 -23.95 10.68 2.20
N LEU A 182 -24.88 9.98 2.86
CA LEU A 182 -25.09 8.55 2.68
C LEU A 182 -25.87 8.33 1.38
N LYS A 183 -25.15 7.90 0.35
CA LYS A 183 -25.73 7.57 -0.96
C LYS A 183 -25.50 6.11 -1.29
N ILE A 184 -26.47 5.52 -1.97
CA ILE A 184 -26.28 4.26 -2.67
C ILE A 184 -25.59 4.62 -3.98
N GLU A 185 -24.51 3.92 -4.28
CA GLU A 185 -23.76 4.15 -5.52
C GLU A 185 -24.40 3.29 -6.59
N ASP A 186 -24.97 3.92 -7.61
CA ASP A 186 -25.52 3.23 -8.77
C ASP A 186 -24.38 2.66 -9.63
N GLU A 187 -24.63 1.60 -10.40
CA GLU A 187 -23.60 0.97 -11.27
C GLU A 187 -22.92 1.99 -12.18
N GLU A 188 -23.65 2.99 -12.68
CA GLU A 188 -23.08 4.08 -13.48
C GLU A 188 -22.09 4.95 -12.72
N THR A 189 -22.32 5.18 -11.42
CA THR A 189 -21.40 5.98 -10.58
C THR A 189 -20.11 5.23 -10.23
N VAL A 190 -20.19 3.90 -10.13
CA VAL A 190 -19.03 3.02 -9.95
C VAL A 190 -18.21 2.98 -11.25
N ARG A 191 -18.87 2.81 -12.41
CA ARG A 191 -18.22 2.86 -13.73
C ARG A 191 -17.59 4.23 -14.00
N ALA A 192 -18.21 5.32 -13.55
CA ALA A 192 -17.64 6.67 -13.67
C ALA A 192 -16.43 6.94 -12.76
N ARG A 193 -16.14 6.08 -11.76
CA ARG A 193 -14.89 6.15 -10.99
C ARG A 193 -13.73 5.45 -11.71
N SER A 194 -14.00 4.36 -12.41
CA SER A 194 -12.98 3.63 -13.17
C SER A 194 -12.67 4.33 -14.50
N ASP A 195 -13.71 4.81 -15.18
CA ASP A 195 -13.58 5.40 -16.51
C ASP A 195 -13.89 6.91 -16.46
N ALA A 196 -12.82 7.72 -16.55
CA ALA A 196 -12.93 9.18 -16.65
C ALA A 196 -13.77 9.63 -17.87
N SER A 197 -13.92 8.76 -18.87
CA SER A 197 -14.69 8.96 -20.10
C SER A 197 -16.21 9.03 -19.88
N VAL A 198 -16.76 8.41 -18.83
CA VAL A 198 -18.22 8.39 -18.58
C VAL A 198 -18.74 9.77 -18.19
N ARG A 199 -17.92 10.60 -17.53
CA ARG A 199 -18.26 12.00 -17.21
C ARG A 199 -18.13 12.95 -18.40
N LEU A 200 -17.59 12.50 -19.53
CA LEU A 200 -17.37 13.33 -20.72
C LEU A 200 -18.61 13.45 -21.63
N LYS A 201 -19.75 12.85 -21.27
CA LYS A 201 -20.98 12.88 -22.08
C LYS A 201 -21.53 14.30 -22.35
N SER A 202 -21.09 15.32 -21.60
CA SER A 202 -21.51 16.72 -21.76
C SER A 202 -20.39 17.65 -22.27
N ILE A 203 -19.39 17.11 -22.96
CA ILE A 203 -18.22 17.86 -23.42
C ILE A 203 -18.40 18.33 -24.86
N SER A 204 -17.89 19.53 -25.20
CA SER A 204 -17.98 20.08 -26.56
C SER A 204 -17.15 19.25 -27.54
N GLN A 205 -17.55 19.28 -28.81
CA GLN A 205 -16.94 18.45 -29.86
C GLN A 205 -15.43 18.74 -30.01
N ASP A 206 -15.01 19.99 -29.86
CA ASP A 206 -13.61 20.41 -29.92
C ASP A 206 -12.76 19.75 -28.82
N THR A 207 -13.28 19.70 -27.59
CA THR A 207 -12.58 19.07 -26.47
C THR A 207 -12.48 17.56 -26.61
N GLN A 208 -13.41 16.91 -27.32
CA GLN A 208 -13.28 15.47 -27.65
C GLN A 208 -12.13 15.23 -28.62
N GLN A 209 -12.00 16.08 -29.65
CA GLN A 209 -10.91 15.98 -30.63
C GLN A 209 -9.54 16.20 -29.98
N ILE A 210 -9.44 17.18 -29.07
CA ILE A 210 -8.20 17.44 -28.31
C ILE A 210 -7.83 16.25 -27.43
N LEU A 211 -8.81 15.60 -26.78
CA LEU A 211 -8.58 14.41 -25.97
C LEU A 211 -8.13 13.20 -26.82
N GLU A 212 -8.70 13.03 -28.01
CA GLU A 212 -8.29 11.98 -28.95
C GLU A 212 -6.86 12.21 -29.47
N GLU A 213 -6.52 13.45 -29.80
CA GLU A 213 -5.17 13.83 -30.23
C GLU A 213 -4.16 13.69 -29.08
N PHE A 214 -4.54 14.10 -27.87
CA PHE A 214 -3.74 13.90 -26.66
C PHE A 214 -3.50 12.41 -26.43
N ASN A 215 -4.52 11.56 -26.47
CA ASN A 215 -4.33 10.11 -26.26
C ASN A 215 -3.47 9.45 -27.35
N LYS A 216 -3.46 9.97 -28.59
CA LYS A 216 -2.60 9.48 -29.68
C LYS A 216 -1.15 9.93 -29.54
N THR A 217 -0.94 11.14 -29.02
CA THR A 217 0.40 11.76 -28.93
C THR A 217 1.05 11.54 -27.58
N TYR A 218 0.26 11.29 -26.53
CA TYR A 218 0.69 11.03 -25.18
C TYR A 218 1.25 9.61 -25.11
N LYS A 219 2.56 9.52 -25.22
CA LYS A 219 3.32 8.37 -24.77
C LYS A 219 3.43 8.53 -23.26
N GLU A 220 2.75 7.70 -22.49
CA GLU A 220 3.04 7.59 -21.06
C GLU A 220 4.55 7.44 -20.94
N GLU A 221 5.20 8.32 -20.17
CA GLU A 221 6.52 8.00 -19.68
C GLU A 221 6.33 6.65 -19.00
N GLU A 222 6.95 5.61 -19.56
CA GLU A 222 7.07 4.34 -18.85
C GLU A 222 7.51 4.77 -17.47
N LYS A 223 6.67 4.51 -16.46
CA LYS A 223 7.18 4.48 -15.09
C LYS A 223 8.33 3.51 -15.23
N LYS A 224 9.57 4.03 -15.29
CA LYS A 224 10.73 3.27 -14.88
C LYS A 224 10.24 2.67 -13.60
N GLU A 225 10.05 1.35 -13.59
CA GLU A 225 9.80 0.65 -12.36
C GLU A 225 10.85 1.24 -11.44
N GLU A 226 10.41 2.07 -10.49
CA GLU A 226 11.26 2.43 -9.37
C GLU A 226 11.54 1.05 -8.82
N THR A 227 12.71 0.52 -9.17
CA THR A 227 13.26 -0.69 -8.60
C THR A 227 13.00 -0.49 -7.14
N THR A 228 12.01 -1.21 -6.59
CA THR A 228 11.51 -0.97 -5.24
C THR A 228 12.74 -0.96 -4.37
N GLY A 229 13.19 0.23 -3.98
CA GLY A 229 14.54 0.40 -3.48
C GLY A 229 14.57 -0.42 -2.23
N LYS A 230 15.32 -1.54 -2.23
CA LYS A 230 15.34 -2.48 -1.11
C LYS A 230 15.57 -1.65 0.15
N VAL A 231 14.60 -1.62 1.06
CA VAL A 231 14.72 -0.79 2.26
C VAL A 231 15.86 -1.38 3.09
N ALA A 232 16.81 -0.54 3.50
CA ALA A 232 17.93 -0.98 4.31
C ALA A 232 17.42 -1.53 5.65
N ASP A 233 17.60 -2.83 5.87
CA ASP A 233 17.46 -3.46 7.17
C ASP A 233 18.70 -3.23 8.03
N LYS A 234 18.59 -3.47 9.34
CA LYS A 234 19.74 -3.38 10.27
C LYS A 234 20.94 -4.20 9.83
N PHE A 235 20.72 -5.35 9.19
CA PHE A 235 21.78 -6.23 8.70
C PHE A 235 22.37 -5.77 7.36
N ASN A 236 21.59 -5.02 6.57
CA ASN A 236 21.95 -4.66 5.20
C ASN A 236 22.27 -3.17 5.04
N SER A 237 22.35 -2.43 6.15
CA SER A 237 22.73 -1.03 6.19
C SER A 237 24.25 -0.89 6.10
N ALA A 238 24.75 -0.28 5.03
CA ALA A 238 26.16 0.07 4.92
C ALA A 238 26.53 1.17 5.94
N HIS A 239 27.84 1.25 6.25
CA HIS A 239 28.41 2.35 7.04
C HIS A 239 28.51 3.68 6.26
N TYR A 240 28.29 3.65 4.93
CA TYR A 240 28.28 4.82 4.06
C TYR A 240 26.87 5.11 3.53
N SER A 241 26.60 6.38 3.19
CA SER A 241 25.30 6.80 2.66
C SER A 241 25.18 6.55 1.16
N THR A 242 23.94 6.58 0.64
CA THR A 242 23.66 6.48 -0.80
C THR A 242 24.26 7.63 -1.63
N GLY A 243 24.75 8.69 -0.99
CA GLY A 243 25.34 9.86 -1.65
C GLY A 243 24.35 10.76 -2.35
N LYS A 244 23.05 10.40 -2.37
CA LYS A 244 22.03 11.13 -3.12
C LYS A 244 21.69 12.50 -2.54
N VAL A 245 21.71 12.66 -1.21
CA VAL A 245 21.60 13.99 -0.56
C VAL A 245 22.77 14.90 -0.90
N ALA A 246 23.98 14.34 -1.08
CA ALA A 246 25.13 15.13 -1.52
C ALA A 246 25.01 15.48 -3.01
N ALA A 247 24.52 14.54 -3.83
CA ALA A 247 24.27 14.75 -5.25
C ALA A 247 23.17 15.81 -5.49
N SER A 248 22.10 15.82 -4.69
CA SER A 248 21.00 16.81 -4.77
C SER A 248 21.47 18.24 -4.51
N PHE A 249 22.60 18.42 -3.83
CA PHE A 249 23.24 19.71 -3.64
C PHE A 249 24.05 20.18 -4.86
N THR A 250 24.35 19.28 -5.79
CA THR A 250 25.05 19.60 -7.04
C THR A 250 24.06 19.95 -8.15
N SER A 251 24.38 20.97 -8.94
CA SER A 251 23.52 21.48 -10.03
C SER A 251 23.28 20.49 -11.18
N THR A 252 23.84 19.28 -11.11
CA THR A 252 23.75 18.22 -12.12
C THR A 252 22.62 17.24 -11.88
N SER A 253 21.98 17.26 -10.70
CA SER A 253 20.86 16.35 -10.39
C SER A 253 19.54 17.11 -10.27
N VAL A 254 18.46 16.48 -10.74
CA VAL A 254 17.12 17.09 -10.84
C VAL A 254 16.31 16.90 -9.56
N ASP A 255 16.56 15.82 -8.83
CA ASP A 255 15.74 15.41 -7.68
C ASP A 255 16.30 15.92 -6.36
N VAL A 256 15.48 16.69 -5.62
CA VAL A 256 15.83 17.22 -4.31
C VAL A 256 15.61 16.14 -3.24
N GLU A 257 16.70 15.50 -2.83
CA GLU A 257 16.69 14.58 -1.69
C GLU A 257 17.12 15.26 -0.39
N THR A 258 16.32 15.08 0.68
CA THR A 258 16.51 15.72 2.00
C THR A 258 16.81 14.73 3.12
N LYS A 259 16.71 13.43 2.88
CA LYS A 259 16.89 12.37 3.88
C LYS A 259 18.17 11.60 3.60
N HIS A 260 19.09 11.60 4.57
CA HIS A 260 20.26 10.74 4.50
C HIS A 260 19.85 9.29 4.75
N GLU A 261 19.96 8.46 3.71
CA GLU A 261 19.74 7.03 3.80
C GLU A 261 21.07 6.28 3.68
N PRO A 262 21.33 5.27 4.54
CA PRO A 262 22.48 4.40 4.37
C PRO A 262 22.35 3.64 3.06
N ALA A 263 23.48 3.40 2.39
CA ALA A 263 23.48 2.54 1.22
C ALA A 263 23.09 1.11 1.61
N VAL A 264 22.37 0.43 0.73
CA VAL A 264 21.92 -0.94 0.94
C VAL A 264 23.04 -1.85 0.45
N LEU A 265 23.61 -2.66 1.34
CA LEU A 265 24.54 -3.72 0.95
C LEU A 265 23.81 -4.76 0.11
N GLU A 266 24.53 -5.53 -0.70
CA GLU A 266 23.92 -6.67 -1.37
C GLU A 266 23.73 -7.80 -0.36
N ASP A 267 22.59 -8.49 -0.43
CA ASP A 267 22.26 -9.61 0.49
C ASP A 267 23.37 -10.68 0.50
N ASP A 268 24.01 -10.90 -0.65
CA ASP A 268 25.13 -11.83 -0.82
C ASP A 268 26.34 -11.44 0.05
N VAL A 269 26.67 -10.15 0.17
CA VAL A 269 27.81 -9.67 0.98
C VAL A 269 27.56 -9.88 2.47
N VAL A 270 26.33 -9.64 2.93
CA VAL A 270 25.94 -9.87 4.33
C VAL A 270 25.98 -11.35 4.66
N ARG A 271 25.52 -12.20 3.74
CA ARG A 271 25.56 -13.65 3.88
C ARG A 271 27.00 -14.17 3.98
N TYR A 272 27.88 -13.72 3.09
CA TYR A 272 29.27 -14.20 3.04
C TYR A 272 30.05 -13.92 4.33
N GLN A 273 29.74 -12.85 5.07
CA GLN A 273 30.40 -12.57 6.36
C GLN A 273 30.08 -13.61 7.45
N ARG A 274 28.99 -14.36 7.30
CA ARG A 274 28.51 -15.34 8.29
C ARG A 274 29.00 -16.75 8.00
N VAL A 275 29.34 -17.04 6.75
CA VAL A 275 29.78 -18.36 6.30
C VAL A 275 31.24 -18.61 6.70
N LYS A 276 31.46 -19.14 7.90
CA LYS A 276 32.82 -19.46 8.43
C LYS A 276 33.19 -20.93 8.30
N LYS A 277 32.23 -21.79 7.98
CA LYS A 277 32.43 -23.24 7.83
C LYS A 277 32.83 -23.57 6.39
N LYS A 278 33.58 -24.66 6.23
CA LYS A 278 33.94 -25.22 4.91
C LYS A 278 32.81 -26.12 4.40
N GLY A 279 32.62 -26.14 3.08
CA GLY A 279 31.67 -27.02 2.42
C GLY A 279 32.30 -28.35 2.00
N TYR A 280 31.49 -29.40 1.91
CA TYR A 280 31.93 -30.72 1.43
C TYR A 280 30.99 -31.23 0.35
N VAL A 281 31.56 -31.58 -0.81
CA VAL A 281 30.83 -32.08 -2.00
C VAL A 281 31.49 -33.36 -2.48
N SER A 282 30.68 -34.37 -2.82
CA SER A 282 31.15 -35.57 -3.52
C SER A 282 30.62 -35.61 -4.94
N LEU A 283 31.56 -35.65 -5.89
CA LEU A 283 31.29 -35.90 -7.30
C LEU A 283 31.43 -37.40 -7.56
N LYS A 284 30.35 -38.04 -7.95
CA LYS A 284 30.37 -39.43 -8.42
C LYS A 284 30.65 -39.41 -9.92
N THR A 285 31.76 -39.98 -10.35
CA THR A 285 32.13 -40.12 -11.76
C THR A 285 32.14 -41.60 -12.15
N ASN A 286 32.17 -41.87 -13.45
CA ASN A 286 32.31 -43.23 -13.98
C ASN A 286 33.60 -43.96 -13.51
N MET A 287 34.64 -43.21 -13.13
CA MET A 287 35.92 -43.74 -12.63
C MET A 287 35.98 -43.83 -11.09
N GLY A 288 34.94 -43.40 -10.38
CA GLY A 288 34.85 -43.46 -8.92
C GLY A 288 34.37 -42.15 -8.29
N THR A 289 34.48 -42.03 -6.97
CA THR A 289 34.01 -40.85 -6.23
C THR A 289 35.15 -39.91 -5.88
N LEU A 290 34.93 -38.61 -6.08
CA LEU A 290 35.83 -37.52 -5.70
C LEU A 290 35.20 -36.67 -4.61
N ASN A 291 35.82 -36.66 -3.44
CA ASN A 291 35.40 -35.82 -2.32
C ASN A 291 36.18 -34.51 -2.33
N LEU A 292 35.46 -33.40 -2.35
CA LEU A 292 35.95 -32.03 -2.44
C LEU A 292 35.66 -31.28 -1.15
N GLU A 293 36.66 -30.56 -0.66
CA GLU A 293 36.57 -29.57 0.42
C GLU A 293 36.56 -28.18 -0.21
N ILE A 294 35.50 -27.42 0.05
CA ILE A 294 35.25 -26.09 -0.54
C ILE A 294 35.52 -25.00 0.51
N TYR A 295 36.28 -23.97 0.11
CA TYR A 295 36.72 -22.87 0.97
C TYR A 295 35.71 -21.71 0.98
N CYS A 296 34.53 -21.95 1.54
CA CYS A 296 33.43 -21.00 1.55
C CYS A 296 33.73 -19.67 2.26
N ASP A 297 34.62 -19.65 3.26
CA ASP A 297 35.02 -18.45 4.01
C ASP A 297 35.89 -17.49 3.16
N ASN A 298 36.90 -18.05 2.48
CA ASN A 298 37.85 -17.26 1.72
C ASN A 298 37.29 -16.80 0.36
N VAL A 299 36.50 -17.67 -0.29
CA VAL A 299 36.10 -17.55 -1.69
C VAL A 299 34.61 -17.84 -1.80
N SER A 300 33.82 -16.98 -1.17
CA SER A 300 32.41 -17.21 -0.93
C SER A 300 31.58 -17.20 -2.21
N LYS A 301 31.90 -16.33 -3.19
CA LYS A 301 31.12 -16.22 -4.43
C LYS A 301 31.35 -17.41 -5.35
N ALA A 302 32.60 -17.84 -5.53
CA ALA A 302 32.89 -19.04 -6.33
C ALA A 302 32.34 -20.31 -5.66
N SER A 303 32.44 -20.40 -4.33
CA SER A 303 31.93 -21.53 -3.56
C SER A 303 30.41 -21.64 -3.62
N GLU A 304 29.68 -20.52 -3.47
CA GLU A 304 28.23 -20.50 -3.60
C GLU A 304 27.80 -20.92 -5.01
N ASN A 305 28.46 -20.38 -6.04
CA ASN A 305 28.18 -20.74 -7.43
C ASN A 305 28.29 -22.26 -7.64
N PHE A 306 29.40 -22.86 -7.19
CA PHE A 306 29.62 -24.29 -7.30
C PHE A 306 28.57 -25.11 -6.54
N MET A 307 28.31 -24.77 -5.28
CA MET A 307 27.35 -25.46 -4.42
C MET A 307 25.93 -25.41 -4.99
N ARG A 308 25.47 -24.24 -5.47
CA ARG A 308 24.13 -24.10 -6.07
C ARG A 308 24.01 -24.79 -7.42
N LEU A 309 25.08 -24.84 -8.21
CA LEU A 309 25.09 -25.61 -9.45
C LEU A 309 25.03 -27.12 -9.16
N CYS A 310 25.71 -27.61 -8.12
CA CYS A 310 25.57 -28.98 -7.64
C CYS A 310 24.15 -29.27 -7.15
N GLU A 311 23.53 -28.37 -6.38
CA GLU A 311 22.16 -28.54 -5.90
C GLU A 311 21.14 -28.61 -7.04
N LYS A 312 21.31 -27.77 -8.07
CA LYS A 312 20.51 -27.79 -9.30
C LYS A 312 20.80 -28.99 -10.21
N LYS A 313 21.72 -29.88 -9.83
CA LYS A 313 22.20 -31.01 -10.66
C LYS A 313 22.72 -30.57 -12.03
N TYR A 314 23.29 -29.36 -12.10
CA TYR A 314 23.81 -28.79 -13.34
C TYR A 314 25.01 -29.57 -13.90
N TYR A 315 25.79 -30.20 -13.01
CA TYR A 315 26.97 -30.98 -13.37
C TYR A 315 26.67 -32.46 -13.65
N THR A 316 25.43 -32.91 -13.47
CA THR A 316 25.02 -34.28 -13.81
C THR A 316 25.14 -34.51 -15.32
N GLU A 317 25.73 -35.64 -15.70
CA GLU A 317 26.05 -36.05 -17.08
C GLU A 317 27.05 -35.14 -17.82
N THR A 318 27.72 -34.23 -17.11
CA THR A 318 28.73 -33.36 -17.74
C THR A 318 30.07 -34.08 -17.90
N LYS A 319 30.74 -33.84 -19.04
CA LYS A 319 32.03 -34.47 -19.38
C LYS A 319 33.21 -33.61 -18.98
N PHE A 320 34.33 -34.25 -18.66
CA PHE A 320 35.64 -33.59 -18.64
C PHE A 320 36.19 -33.49 -20.06
N HIS A 321 35.96 -32.35 -20.70
CA HIS A 321 36.29 -32.12 -22.11
C HIS A 321 37.78 -31.83 -22.35
N ARG A 322 38.57 -31.58 -21.30
CA ARG A 322 40.01 -31.32 -21.42
C ARG A 322 40.80 -31.94 -20.29
N SER A 323 41.79 -32.76 -20.62
CA SER A 323 42.72 -33.39 -19.67
C SER A 323 44.13 -33.27 -20.20
N ILE A 324 45.05 -32.72 -19.40
CA ILE A 324 46.47 -32.63 -19.72
C ILE A 324 47.25 -33.33 -18.61
N ARG A 325 47.92 -34.43 -18.98
CA ARG A 325 48.73 -35.23 -18.04
C ARG A 325 49.75 -34.36 -17.31
N HIS A 326 49.89 -34.57 -16.00
CA HIS A 326 50.77 -33.82 -15.11
C HIS A 326 50.48 -32.32 -14.98
N PHE A 327 49.36 -31.84 -15.53
CA PHE A 327 48.96 -30.45 -15.43
C PHE A 327 47.60 -30.31 -14.75
N MET A 328 46.50 -30.51 -15.48
CA MET A 328 45.14 -30.35 -14.96
C MET A 328 44.09 -31.07 -15.80
N ILE A 329 42.93 -31.29 -15.20
CA ILE A 329 41.71 -31.78 -15.84
C ILE A 329 40.59 -30.77 -15.65
N GLN A 330 39.91 -30.40 -16.73
CA GLN A 330 38.89 -29.35 -16.79
C GLN A 330 37.54 -29.94 -17.19
N GLY A 331 36.50 -29.49 -16.50
CA GLY A 331 35.11 -29.90 -16.68
C GLY A 331 34.13 -28.80 -16.30
N GLY A 332 32.86 -29.16 -16.11
CA GLY A 332 31.82 -28.21 -15.74
C GLY A 332 31.22 -27.41 -16.89
N ASP A 333 31.37 -27.91 -18.13
CA ASP A 333 30.66 -27.42 -19.31
C ASP A 333 29.57 -28.42 -19.71
N PRO A 334 28.26 -28.08 -19.62
CA PRO A 334 27.18 -28.97 -20.03
C PRO A 334 27.18 -29.27 -21.52
N GLU A 335 27.68 -28.37 -22.37
CA GLU A 335 27.73 -28.58 -23.81
C GLU A 335 28.92 -29.46 -24.22
N GLY A 336 29.92 -29.62 -23.33
CA GLY A 336 31.14 -30.38 -23.61
C GLY A 336 32.03 -29.78 -24.70
N THR A 337 31.78 -28.53 -25.13
CA THR A 337 32.54 -27.85 -26.20
C THR A 337 33.79 -27.14 -25.67
N GLY A 338 33.84 -26.89 -24.36
CA GLY A 338 34.90 -26.16 -23.66
C GLY A 338 34.72 -24.64 -23.67
N LYS A 339 33.69 -24.12 -24.35
CA LYS A 339 33.37 -22.68 -24.40
C LYS A 339 32.06 -22.33 -23.68
N GLY A 340 31.28 -23.34 -23.33
CA GLY A 340 29.96 -23.18 -22.73
C GLY A 340 30.02 -22.98 -21.21
N GLY A 341 28.85 -23.07 -20.59
CA GLY A 341 28.68 -22.93 -19.15
C GLY A 341 28.24 -21.54 -18.71
N ASN A 342 27.32 -21.49 -17.76
CA ASN A 342 26.77 -20.26 -17.18
C ASN A 342 26.90 -20.30 -15.66
N SER A 343 27.14 -19.15 -15.03
CA SER A 343 27.09 -19.07 -13.58
C SER A 343 25.65 -19.26 -13.07
N PHE A 344 25.49 -19.46 -11.77
CA PHE A 344 24.17 -19.50 -11.14
C PHE A 344 23.36 -18.22 -11.39
N TRP A 345 24.02 -17.06 -11.48
CA TRP A 345 23.40 -15.75 -11.71
C TRP A 345 23.16 -15.44 -13.19
N GLY A 346 23.60 -16.30 -14.12
CA GLY A 346 23.55 -16.06 -15.57
C GLY A 346 24.68 -15.18 -16.10
N GLU A 347 25.23 -14.28 -15.28
CA GLU A 347 26.36 -13.41 -15.65
C GLU A 347 27.71 -13.92 -15.13
N PRO A 348 28.83 -13.65 -15.82
CA PRO A 348 30.15 -13.95 -15.30
C PRO A 348 30.44 -13.19 -13.99
N PHE A 349 31.16 -13.82 -13.05
CA PHE A 349 31.46 -13.20 -11.76
C PHE A 349 32.97 -12.95 -11.53
N LYS A 350 33.24 -11.99 -10.64
CA LYS A 350 34.58 -11.50 -10.29
C LYS A 350 35.52 -12.60 -9.79
N ASP A 351 36.82 -12.43 -10.02
CA ASP A 351 37.85 -13.29 -9.42
C ASP A 351 38.06 -12.98 -7.94
N GLU A 352 38.37 -14.01 -7.15
CA GLU A 352 38.57 -13.93 -5.70
C GLU A 352 39.93 -14.52 -5.32
N PHE A 353 40.99 -13.72 -5.48
CA PHE A 353 42.35 -14.13 -5.14
C PHE A 353 42.66 -13.90 -3.66
N ARG A 354 43.25 -14.91 -3.01
CA ARG A 354 43.71 -14.83 -1.62
C ARG A 354 45.19 -15.20 -1.53
N PRO A 355 46.01 -14.47 -0.75
CA PRO A 355 47.44 -14.78 -0.62
C PRO A 355 47.70 -16.14 0.03
N ASN A 356 46.74 -16.62 0.83
CA ASN A 356 46.83 -17.91 1.52
C ASN A 356 46.51 -19.11 0.60
N LEU A 357 45.95 -18.86 -0.59
CA LEU A 357 45.55 -19.89 -1.54
C LEU A 357 46.48 -19.83 -2.75
N SER A 358 47.20 -20.92 -2.99
CA SER A 358 48.13 -21.07 -4.10
C SER A 358 47.97 -22.48 -4.67
N HIS A 359 48.22 -22.66 -5.97
CA HIS A 359 48.17 -23.94 -6.67
C HIS A 359 49.40 -24.79 -6.29
N LYS A 360 49.62 -25.02 -5.00
CA LYS A 360 50.66 -25.90 -4.45
C LYS A 360 50.02 -27.22 -4.06
N GLY A 361 50.55 -28.31 -4.61
CA GLY A 361 50.05 -29.66 -4.38
C GLY A 361 49.14 -30.17 -5.49
N ARG A 362 48.84 -31.47 -5.40
CA ARG A 362 47.91 -32.18 -6.27
C ARG A 362 46.49 -32.05 -5.72
N GLY A 363 45.51 -31.96 -6.62
CA GLY A 363 44.09 -31.92 -6.27
C GLY A 363 43.60 -30.54 -5.85
N VAL A 364 44.23 -29.46 -6.31
CA VAL A 364 43.70 -28.10 -6.09
C VAL A 364 42.57 -27.85 -7.07
N LEU A 365 41.45 -27.31 -6.57
CA LEU A 365 40.25 -27.04 -7.35
C LEU A 365 40.11 -25.53 -7.61
N SER A 366 40.01 -25.16 -8.89
CA SER A 366 40.02 -23.77 -9.34
C SER A 366 39.03 -23.51 -10.47
N MET A 367 38.54 -22.27 -10.59
CA MET A 367 37.63 -21.85 -11.65
C MET A 367 38.38 -21.62 -12.97
N ALA A 368 37.80 -22.09 -14.08
CA ALA A 368 38.25 -21.72 -15.41
C ALA A 368 37.64 -20.38 -15.82
N ASN A 369 38.46 -19.52 -16.45
CA ASN A 369 38.05 -18.20 -16.92
C ASN A 369 38.68 -17.91 -18.30
N SER A 370 38.19 -16.87 -18.99
CA SER A 370 38.71 -16.41 -20.28
C SER A 370 39.32 -15.00 -20.19
N GLY A 371 39.65 -14.57 -18.99
CA GLY A 371 40.11 -13.23 -18.66
C GLY A 371 39.67 -12.80 -17.26
N PRO A 372 40.15 -11.65 -16.76
CA PRO A 372 39.81 -11.15 -15.44
C PRO A 372 38.29 -10.97 -15.26
N GLY A 373 37.74 -11.55 -14.20
CA GLY A 373 36.33 -11.41 -13.80
C GLY A 373 35.33 -12.16 -14.67
N THR A 374 35.74 -13.21 -15.38
CA THR A 374 34.89 -13.95 -16.31
C THR A 374 34.55 -15.37 -15.86
N ASN A 375 34.47 -15.62 -14.54
CA ASN A 375 34.15 -16.95 -14.02
C ASN A 375 32.70 -17.33 -14.32
N LYS A 376 32.47 -18.58 -14.73
CA LYS A 376 31.14 -19.14 -15.05
C LYS A 376 30.89 -20.44 -14.26
N SER A 377 30.63 -21.57 -14.93
CA SER A 377 30.45 -22.90 -14.29
C SER A 377 31.67 -23.80 -14.40
N GLN A 378 32.57 -23.53 -15.34
CA GLN A 378 33.70 -24.41 -15.63
C GLN A 378 34.76 -24.35 -14.52
N PHE A 379 35.31 -25.52 -14.18
CA PHE A 379 36.34 -25.67 -13.16
C PHE A 379 37.39 -26.68 -13.61
N PHE A 380 38.55 -26.65 -12.98
CA PHE A 380 39.61 -27.62 -13.19
C PHE A 380 40.23 -28.09 -11.89
N ILE A 381 40.77 -29.30 -11.93
CA ILE A 381 41.51 -29.94 -10.84
C ILE A 381 42.95 -30.12 -11.29
N THR A 382 43.91 -29.69 -10.47
CA THR A 382 45.34 -29.82 -10.80
C THR A 382 45.89 -31.21 -10.46
N TYR A 383 46.76 -31.75 -11.32
CA TYR A 383 47.50 -32.99 -11.05
C TYR A 383 48.84 -32.73 -10.34
N ARG A 384 49.37 -31.51 -10.45
CA ARG A 384 50.64 -31.04 -9.87
C ARG A 384 50.51 -29.60 -9.41
N SER A 385 51.47 -29.15 -8.59
CA SER A 385 51.68 -27.74 -8.28
C SER A 385 51.87 -26.90 -9.55
N CYS A 386 51.03 -25.88 -9.74
CA CYS A 386 50.99 -25.00 -10.92
C CYS A 386 51.02 -23.52 -10.51
N THR A 387 52.10 -23.05 -9.91
CA THR A 387 52.21 -21.68 -9.36
C THR A 387 52.05 -20.56 -10.40
N HIS A 388 52.22 -20.85 -11.69
CA HIS A 388 52.02 -19.89 -12.78
C HIS A 388 50.53 -19.52 -13.01
N LEU A 389 49.61 -20.25 -12.38
CA LEU A 389 48.16 -20.00 -12.37
C LEU A 389 47.72 -19.15 -11.16
N ASP A 390 48.63 -18.91 -10.20
CA ASP A 390 48.35 -18.08 -9.02
C ASP A 390 48.06 -16.64 -9.45
N GLY A 391 47.00 -16.05 -8.89
CA GLY A 391 46.54 -14.70 -9.26
C GLY A 391 45.87 -14.59 -10.63
N LYS A 392 45.65 -15.72 -11.33
CA LYS A 392 44.89 -15.77 -12.60
C LYS A 392 43.58 -16.53 -12.45
N HIS A 393 43.59 -17.63 -11.70
CA HIS A 393 42.42 -18.47 -11.47
C HIS A 393 42.02 -18.48 -10.00
N THR A 394 40.72 -18.41 -9.75
CA THR A 394 40.16 -18.41 -8.40
C THR A 394 40.19 -19.83 -7.83
N ILE A 395 40.97 -20.05 -6.78
CA ILE A 395 41.08 -21.33 -6.07
C ILE A 395 39.95 -21.40 -5.05
N PHE A 396 39.01 -22.33 -5.19
CA PHE A 396 37.84 -22.39 -4.31
C PHE A 396 37.74 -23.70 -3.51
N GLY A 397 38.66 -24.65 -3.72
CA GLY A 397 38.67 -25.87 -2.92
C GLY A 397 39.87 -26.78 -3.16
N ARG A 398 39.78 -28.00 -2.63
CA ARG A 398 40.73 -29.10 -2.88
C ARG A 398 40.06 -30.46 -2.80
N VAL A 399 40.67 -31.45 -3.43
CA VAL A 399 40.31 -32.87 -3.30
C VAL A 399 40.84 -33.40 -1.96
N VAL A 400 39.95 -33.95 -1.15
CA VAL A 400 40.28 -34.58 0.15
C VAL A 400 40.16 -36.09 0.15
N GLY A 401 39.39 -36.65 -0.79
CA GLY A 401 39.21 -38.10 -0.96
C GLY A 401 39.01 -38.44 -2.44
N GLY A 402 39.37 -39.66 -2.83
CA GLY A 402 39.32 -40.09 -4.23
C GLY A 402 40.58 -39.77 -5.05
N LEU A 403 41.73 -39.57 -4.41
CA LEU A 403 43.01 -39.36 -5.13
C LEU A 403 43.38 -40.51 -6.07
N ALA A 404 42.92 -41.74 -5.76
CA ALA A 404 43.05 -42.89 -6.65
C ALA A 404 42.24 -42.69 -7.94
N THR A 405 40.99 -42.24 -7.84
CA THR A 405 40.14 -41.88 -8.99
C THR A 405 40.74 -40.75 -9.80
N LEU A 406 41.28 -39.71 -9.14
CA LEU A 406 41.98 -38.63 -9.85
C LEU A 406 43.21 -39.15 -10.61
N SER A 407 43.90 -40.17 -10.08
CA SER A 407 45.03 -40.80 -10.76
C SER A 407 44.60 -41.69 -11.92
N ALA A 408 43.47 -42.38 -11.81
CA ALA A 408 42.86 -43.10 -12.92
C ALA A 408 42.43 -42.16 -14.04
N MET A 409 41.83 -41.00 -13.71
CA MET A 409 41.47 -39.97 -14.68
C MET A 409 42.68 -39.37 -15.40
N GLU A 410 43.84 -39.27 -14.73
CA GLU A 410 45.10 -38.82 -15.36
C GLU A 410 45.69 -39.88 -16.31
N ALA A 411 45.46 -41.16 -16.03
CA ALA A 411 46.00 -42.27 -16.82
C ALA A 411 45.30 -42.42 -18.18
N VAL A 412 44.09 -41.89 -18.34
CA VAL A 412 43.36 -41.91 -19.62
C VAL A 412 44.16 -41.20 -20.72
N GLU A 413 44.22 -41.81 -21.90
CA GLU A 413 44.87 -41.21 -23.07
C GLU A 413 44.01 -40.10 -23.68
N THR A 414 44.67 -39.07 -24.21
CA THR A 414 44.03 -37.85 -24.72
C THR A 414 44.38 -37.65 -26.19
N ASP A 415 43.42 -37.18 -26.98
CA ASP A 415 43.61 -36.83 -28.39
C ASP A 415 44.41 -35.51 -28.55
N ASN A 416 44.75 -35.15 -29.79
CA ASN A 416 45.47 -33.93 -30.17
C ASN A 416 44.80 -32.61 -29.74
N LYS A 417 43.52 -32.66 -29.32
CA LYS A 417 42.76 -31.52 -28.77
C LYS A 417 42.69 -31.51 -27.24
N ASP A 418 43.56 -32.27 -26.57
CA ASP A 418 43.55 -32.50 -25.12
C ASP A 418 42.24 -33.14 -24.60
N MET A 419 41.42 -33.72 -25.47
CA MET A 419 40.17 -34.39 -25.07
C MET A 419 40.45 -35.86 -24.71
N PRO A 420 39.96 -36.38 -23.56
CA PRO A 420 40.08 -37.80 -23.24
C PRO A 420 39.47 -38.70 -24.32
N ILE A 421 40.15 -39.80 -24.68
CA ILE A 421 39.63 -40.80 -25.62
C ILE A 421 38.46 -41.56 -24.98
N GLU A 422 38.60 -41.91 -23.70
CA GLU A 422 37.52 -42.44 -22.89
C GLU A 422 36.80 -41.29 -22.20
N ASP A 423 35.49 -41.15 -22.45
CA ASP A 423 34.66 -40.11 -21.84
C ASP A 423 34.63 -40.26 -20.31
N ILE A 424 35.13 -39.25 -19.60
CA ILE A 424 35.02 -39.16 -18.14
C ILE A 424 33.81 -38.27 -17.82
N ILE A 425 32.80 -38.84 -17.16
CA ILE A 425 31.50 -38.22 -16.95
C ILE A 425 31.21 -38.11 -15.45
N ILE A 426 30.65 -36.99 -15.03
CA ILE A 426 30.09 -36.81 -13.69
C ILE A 426 28.66 -37.37 -13.69
N GLU A 427 28.46 -38.50 -13.02
CA GLU A 427 27.14 -39.14 -12.91
C GLU A 427 26.22 -38.39 -11.96
N ASP A 428 26.74 -37.99 -10.79
CA ASP A 428 25.92 -37.36 -9.76
C ASP A 428 26.77 -36.45 -8.86
N THR A 429 26.12 -35.46 -8.26
CA THR A 429 26.75 -34.53 -7.31
C THR A 429 25.98 -34.51 -6.01
N SER A 430 26.65 -34.88 -4.92
CA SER A 430 26.08 -34.97 -3.58
C SER A 430 26.72 -33.93 -2.67
N ILE A 431 25.91 -33.13 -1.99
CA ILE A 431 26.39 -32.11 -1.05
C ILE A 431 26.26 -32.70 0.35
N PHE A 432 27.37 -32.85 1.07
CA PHE A 432 27.38 -33.39 2.44
C PHE A 432 27.19 -32.30 3.49
N VAL A 433 27.85 -31.14 3.28
CA VAL A 433 27.80 -30.01 4.21
C VAL A 433 27.62 -28.76 3.38
N ASP A 434 26.47 -28.10 3.57
CA ASP A 434 26.14 -26.82 2.94
C ASP A 434 26.13 -25.69 3.97
N PRO A 435 27.25 -24.97 4.13
CA PRO A 435 27.33 -23.89 5.11
C PRO A 435 26.54 -22.64 4.68
N PHE A 436 26.12 -22.56 3.41
CA PHE A 436 25.36 -21.42 2.89
C PHE A 436 23.87 -21.52 3.22
N LYS A 437 23.30 -22.74 3.33
CA LYS A 437 21.91 -22.95 3.74
C LYS A 437 21.71 -22.64 5.23
N GLU A 438 22.62 -23.11 6.07
CA GLU A 438 22.60 -22.79 7.51
C GLU A 438 22.61 -21.26 7.73
N ALA A 439 23.48 -20.55 7.01
CA ALA A 439 23.57 -19.09 7.10
C ALA A 439 22.29 -18.36 6.60
N ASP A 440 21.59 -18.92 5.61
CA ASP A 440 20.33 -18.35 5.10
C ASP A 440 19.20 -18.52 6.11
N GLU A 441 19.10 -19.70 6.72
CA GLU A 441 18.09 -20.03 7.72
C GLU A 441 18.27 -19.15 8.97
N GLU A 442 19.50 -19.05 9.48
CA GLU A 442 19.84 -18.16 10.61
C GLU A 442 19.51 -16.70 10.32
N LEU A 443 19.88 -16.19 9.13
CA LEU A 443 19.57 -14.81 8.72
C LEU A 443 18.05 -14.59 8.59
N ALA A 444 17.32 -15.57 8.06
CA ALA A 444 15.87 -15.48 7.90
C ALA A 444 15.14 -15.43 9.25
N GLU A 445 15.58 -16.24 10.22
CA GLU A 445 15.05 -16.23 11.58
C GLU A 445 15.35 -14.90 12.29
N GLU A 446 16.59 -14.42 12.24
CA GLU A 446 16.96 -13.12 12.80
C GLU A 446 16.13 -11.99 12.20
N ARG A 447 15.97 -11.95 10.87
CA ARG A 447 15.14 -10.95 10.17
C ARG A 447 13.68 -11.02 10.63
N ARG A 448 13.11 -12.22 10.81
CA ARG A 448 11.73 -12.37 11.33
C ARG A 448 11.59 -11.81 12.74
N THR A 449 12.51 -12.14 13.64
CA THR A 449 12.45 -11.64 15.03
C THR A 449 12.63 -10.12 15.11
N GLU A 450 13.47 -9.52 14.26
CA GLU A 450 13.67 -8.07 14.21
C GLU A 450 12.42 -7.35 13.65
N LEU A 451 11.75 -7.94 12.64
CA LEU A 451 10.49 -7.42 12.10
C LEU A 451 9.37 -7.46 13.15
N GLU A 452 9.24 -8.56 13.89
CA GLU A 452 8.26 -8.68 14.97
C GLU A 452 8.50 -7.65 16.07
N LYS A 453 9.76 -7.44 16.50
CA LYS A 453 10.13 -6.40 17.46
C LYS A 453 9.78 -5.00 16.95
N ARG A 454 10.11 -4.69 15.69
CA ARG A 454 9.81 -3.39 15.09
C ARG A 454 8.30 -3.13 14.98
N GLN A 455 7.52 -4.15 14.63
CA GLN A 455 6.06 -4.04 14.61
C GLN A 455 5.49 -3.79 16.01
N ALA A 456 5.98 -4.51 17.03
CA ALA A 456 5.57 -4.30 18.41
C ALA A 456 5.90 -2.88 18.91
N GLU A 457 7.12 -2.39 18.65
CA GLU A 457 7.53 -1.03 18.98
C GLU A 457 6.67 0.03 18.27
N GLU A 458 6.37 -0.15 16.98
CA GLU A 458 5.49 0.75 16.24
C GLU A 458 4.06 0.78 16.78
N GLU A 459 3.51 -0.37 17.16
CA GLU A 459 2.20 -0.46 17.80
C GLU A 459 2.19 0.24 19.16
N GLU A 460 3.24 0.07 19.96
CA GLU A 460 3.40 0.76 21.23
C GLU A 460 3.50 2.28 21.05
N LEU A 461 4.27 2.75 20.06
CA LEU A 461 4.41 4.17 19.71
C LEU A 461 3.09 4.77 19.18
N LYS A 462 2.32 4.02 18.40
CA LYS A 462 0.97 4.42 17.95
C LYS A 462 0.01 4.48 19.14
N SER A 463 0.09 3.54 20.07
CA SER A 463 -0.75 3.51 21.27
C SER A 463 -0.44 4.69 22.21
N SER A 464 0.83 5.03 22.41
CA SER A 464 1.25 6.15 23.26
C SER A 464 0.93 7.51 22.63
N LYS A 465 1.08 7.67 21.30
CA LYS A 465 0.59 8.86 20.57
C LYS A 465 -0.92 9.02 20.70
N ARG A 466 -1.71 7.93 20.58
CA ARG A 466 -3.17 7.97 20.79
C ARG A 466 -3.55 8.36 22.22
N ARG A 467 -2.76 7.97 23.24
CA ARG A 467 -2.95 8.40 24.63
C ARG A 467 -2.67 9.90 24.79
N LYS A 468 -1.54 10.40 24.29
CA LYS A 468 -1.19 11.83 24.34
C LYS A 468 -2.23 12.73 23.65
N ILE A 469 -2.75 12.33 22.49
CA ILE A 469 -3.79 13.11 21.77
C ILE A 469 -5.10 13.22 22.58
N LYS A 470 -5.41 12.26 23.46
CA LYS A 470 -6.58 12.36 24.36
C LYS A 470 -6.37 13.38 25.48
N ASP A 471 -5.13 13.52 25.97
CA ASP A 471 -4.77 14.45 27.04
C ASP A 471 -4.53 15.89 26.53
N ASP A 472 -4.16 16.05 25.26
CA ASP A 472 -3.91 17.34 24.59
C ASP A 472 -5.17 18.05 24.06
N LYS A 473 -6.34 17.78 24.67
CA LYS A 473 -7.53 18.61 24.42
C LYS A 473 -7.34 19.93 25.19
N PRO A 474 -7.35 21.10 24.53
CA PRO A 474 -7.14 22.37 25.21
C PRO A 474 -8.21 22.55 26.30
N LYS A 475 -7.78 22.74 27.54
CA LYS A 475 -8.67 22.92 28.70
C LYS A 475 -9.54 24.16 28.45
N VAL A 476 -10.85 23.96 28.43
CA VAL A 476 -11.84 25.02 28.24
C VAL A 476 -12.14 25.63 29.61
N PHE A 477 -11.75 26.88 29.81
CA PHE A 477 -11.97 27.59 31.08
C PHE A 477 -13.31 28.33 31.11
N ARG A 478 -13.93 28.64 29.95
CA ARG A 478 -15.16 29.48 29.85
C ARG A 478 -16.00 29.18 28.61
N SER A 479 -17.29 29.57 28.63
CA SER A 479 -18.17 29.61 27.45
C SER A 479 -18.32 31.04 26.90
N GLY A 480 -17.50 31.42 25.89
CA GLY A 480 -17.62 32.71 25.18
C GLY A 480 -16.45 33.00 24.23
N VAL A 481 -16.18 34.24 23.86
CA VAL A 481 -14.89 34.61 23.23
C VAL A 481 -13.81 34.60 24.34
N GLY A 482 -12.66 33.96 24.11
CA GLY A 482 -11.60 33.81 25.12
C GLY A 482 -11.66 32.53 25.98
N LYS A 483 -12.24 31.44 25.47
CA LYS A 483 -12.45 30.16 26.20
C LYS A 483 -11.18 29.47 26.72
N PHE A 484 -10.02 29.82 26.16
CA PHE A 484 -8.72 29.18 26.44
C PHE A 484 -7.75 30.11 27.21
N LEU A 485 -8.20 31.29 27.64
CA LEU A 485 -7.38 32.25 28.39
C LEU A 485 -7.63 32.10 29.90
N ASP A 486 -6.58 31.79 30.64
CA ASP A 486 -6.60 31.66 32.10
C ASP A 486 -6.24 33.01 32.77
N LEU A 487 -7.24 33.89 32.95
CA LEU A 487 -7.01 35.19 33.60
C LEU A 487 -6.75 35.11 35.12
N ALA A 488 -6.86 33.92 35.75
CA ALA A 488 -6.48 33.78 37.15
C ALA A 488 -4.95 33.78 37.34
N ALA A 489 -4.21 33.36 36.31
CA ALA A 489 -2.74 33.35 36.30
C ALA A 489 -2.12 34.74 36.02
N THR A 490 -2.92 35.74 35.62
CA THR A 490 -2.41 37.07 35.23
C THR A 490 -2.42 38.12 36.33
N ASN A 491 -2.82 37.79 37.57
CA ASN A 491 -2.65 38.70 38.71
C ASN A 491 -1.23 38.64 39.25
N THR A 492 -0.28 39.15 38.48
CA THR A 492 1.04 39.52 39.00
C THR A 492 0.87 40.75 39.87
N THR A 493 1.08 40.59 41.18
CA THR A 493 1.15 41.70 42.12
C THR A 493 2.46 42.46 41.90
N LYS A 494 2.50 43.75 42.29
CA LYS A 494 3.65 44.64 42.09
C LYS A 494 4.96 44.15 42.73
N ASP A 495 4.92 43.12 43.56
CA ASP A 495 6.09 42.54 44.23
C ASP A 495 6.92 41.61 43.32
N ASP A 496 6.34 41.00 42.28
CA ASP A 496 7.08 40.11 41.36
C ASP A 496 8.01 40.87 40.40
N LEU A 497 7.73 42.16 40.14
CA LEU A 497 8.56 43.01 39.29
C LEU A 497 9.86 43.48 39.99
N GLN A 498 9.90 43.48 41.33
CA GLN A 498 11.12 43.87 42.07
C GLN A 498 12.10 42.70 42.21
N ALA A 499 11.62 41.45 42.26
CA ALA A 499 12.47 40.26 42.35
C ALA A 499 13.24 39.94 41.04
N ALA A 500 12.73 40.37 39.87
CA ALA A 500 13.41 40.19 38.58
C ALA A 500 14.59 41.16 38.36
N SER A 501 14.76 42.18 39.20
CA SER A 501 15.82 43.20 39.06
C SER A 501 17.13 42.85 39.79
N GLN A 502 17.15 41.77 40.59
CA GLN A 502 18.32 41.34 41.36
C GLN A 502 18.66 39.86 41.14
N GLN A 503 18.97 39.46 39.90
CA GLN A 503 19.72 38.23 39.66
C GLN A 503 20.99 38.53 38.87
N LYS A 504 22.12 38.49 39.59
CA LYS A 504 23.47 38.53 39.05
C LYS A 504 23.64 37.46 37.97
N LYS A 505 24.10 37.88 36.79
CA LYS A 505 24.61 37.00 35.72
C LYS A 505 25.65 36.03 36.30
N LYS A 506 25.35 34.72 36.32
CA LYS A 506 26.38 33.68 36.38
C LYS A 506 26.79 33.36 34.94
N HIS A 507 27.99 33.80 34.57
CA HIS A 507 28.71 33.28 33.42
C HIS A 507 28.99 31.79 33.68
N LYS A 508 28.57 30.91 32.77
CA LYS A 508 29.02 29.51 32.75
C LYS A 508 29.97 29.38 31.57
N ASP A 509 31.26 29.48 31.86
CA ASP A 509 32.32 29.14 30.92
C ASP A 509 32.28 27.63 30.67
N ALA A 510 31.98 27.24 29.43
CA ALA A 510 32.11 25.87 28.98
C ALA A 510 33.57 25.64 28.56
N SER A 511 34.42 25.26 29.51
CA SER A 511 35.75 24.74 29.21
C SER A 511 35.63 23.33 28.65
N TYR A 512 35.73 23.18 27.33
CA TYR A 512 36.01 21.91 26.67
C TYR A 512 37.46 21.50 27.00
N SER A 513 37.66 20.47 27.81
CA SER A 513 38.98 19.85 27.99
C SER A 513 39.20 18.79 26.91
N PHE A 514 40.16 19.04 26.03
CA PHE A 514 40.67 18.07 25.06
C PHE A 514 41.58 17.09 25.82
N SER A 515 41.18 15.83 25.97
CA SER A 515 42.02 14.81 26.60
C SER A 515 42.96 14.20 25.55
N ASP A 516 44.26 14.41 25.82
CA ASP A 516 45.47 13.82 25.24
C ASP A 516 45.32 12.59 24.33
N TYR A 517 45.78 12.77 23.09
CA TYR A 517 46.32 11.69 22.25
C TYR A 517 47.81 11.54 22.56
N SER A 518 48.13 10.74 23.57
CA SER A 518 49.44 10.09 23.64
C SER A 518 49.33 8.81 24.47
N VAL A 519 49.90 7.74 23.92
CA VAL A 519 50.18 6.38 24.47
C VAL A 519 49.55 5.28 23.58
N PHE A 520 50.41 4.81 22.66
CA PHE A 520 50.50 3.53 21.94
C PHE A 520 49.38 3.06 20.99
#